data_AF-A0A4Q2DC13-F1
#
_entry.id   AF-A0A4Q2DC13-F1
#
_cell.length_a   1.000
_cell.length_b   1.000
_cell.length_c   1.000
_cell.angle_alpha   90.00
_cell.angle_beta   90.00
_cell.angle_gamma   90.00
#
_symmetry.space_group_name_H-M   'P 1'
#
loop_
_entity.id
_entity.type
_entity.pdbx_description
1 polymer ?
#
loop_
_entity_poly.entity_id
_entity_poly.type
_entity_poly.pdbx_seq_one_letter_code
_entity_poly.pdbx_strand_id
1 'polypeptide(L)'
;MLPRINIPHCCHECRYLKLLKRSGRGHDSTQLASQTLPGECALLCPACPHPNINLPDGWEDEPPETQYIHGLNLALDCNFRLKQKKVSNEKADPGLNKGCAYIVEDIAFRKFLEGHANEVEPKSTCSQHDTMNLADIRPGQGYAALGVGTVECARHNSKRPNTVCDIQKGERYCNMSYIIVMSLLFNFLKFFLISYDIACQWYICLMERLISISQGCVLLNPETVVRFVVPKFHLPAHIPACCNRFAFMLTPGAGLGNGKAPEHGWGESNPLGPSTQEMGPGSRRDTLDGHFGDYNWRKIVKLGAFLSSTWCFMTCKMTTATSDVAEHVIAHQELEVSLQSEQVASWQEAVKAWEKDPSKPNPYEMVVKTPTQAAIQKQLAEEEAKALEEGKNFSLTDEVSPSSLTASGIDLEFEQYVFSLHPL
;
A
#
# COMPACT_ATOMS: atom_id res chain seq x y z
N MET A 1 -36.26 28.88 -31.33
CA MET A 1 -35.38 28.53 -30.20
C MET A 1 -34.48 27.40 -30.65
N LEU A 2 -33.18 27.64 -30.81
CA LEU A 2 -32.22 26.54 -30.97
C LEU A 2 -32.25 25.69 -29.70
N PRO A 3 -32.36 24.36 -29.77
CA PRO A 3 -32.24 23.52 -28.59
C PRO A 3 -30.87 23.82 -27.95
N ARG A 4 -30.87 24.23 -26.67
CA ARG A 4 -29.62 24.40 -25.92
C ARG A 4 -28.96 23.03 -25.86
N ILE A 5 -27.92 22.81 -26.67
CA ILE A 5 -27.08 21.61 -26.58
C ILE A 5 -26.47 21.63 -25.18
N ASN A 6 -26.81 20.64 -24.36
CA ASN A 6 -26.22 20.47 -23.05
C ASN A 6 -24.81 19.89 -23.24
N ILE A 7 -23.83 20.76 -23.47
CA ILE A 7 -22.43 20.39 -23.75
C ILE A 7 -21.89 19.39 -22.72
N PRO A 8 -22.06 19.59 -21.38
CA PRO A 8 -21.66 18.59 -20.38
C PRO A 8 -22.20 17.18 -20.63
N HIS A 9 -23.49 17.07 -20.96
CA HIS A 9 -24.13 15.79 -21.24
C HIS A 9 -23.56 15.14 -22.50
N CYS A 10 -23.38 15.90 -23.59
CA CYS A 10 -22.75 15.38 -24.80
C CYS A 10 -21.29 14.94 -24.56
N CYS A 11 -20.54 15.66 -23.71
CA CYS A 11 -19.18 15.26 -23.33
C CYS A 11 -19.17 13.94 -22.54
N HIS A 12 -20.13 13.76 -21.63
CA HIS A 12 -20.30 12.55 -20.84
C HIS A 12 -20.58 11.33 -21.71
N GLU A 13 -21.56 11.43 -22.62
CA GLU A 13 -21.88 10.39 -23.60
C GLU A 13 -20.71 10.09 -24.54
N CYS A 14 -20.03 11.13 -25.06
CA CYS A 14 -18.88 10.97 -25.93
C CYS A 14 -17.75 10.20 -25.23
N ARG A 15 -17.49 10.47 -23.94
CA ARG A 15 -16.48 9.75 -23.16
C ARG A 15 -16.85 8.27 -23.01
N TYR A 16 -18.10 7.97 -22.70
CA TYR A 16 -18.59 6.59 -22.61
C TYR A 16 -18.44 5.84 -23.94
N LEU A 17 -18.87 6.45 -25.06
CA LEU A 17 -18.71 5.86 -26.39
C LEU A 17 -17.23 5.64 -26.76
N LYS A 18 -16.34 6.55 -26.35
CA LYS A 18 -14.89 6.38 -26.53
C LYS A 18 -14.33 5.24 -25.70
N LEU A 19 -14.80 5.04 -24.47
CA LEU A 19 -14.45 3.89 -23.64
C LEU A 19 -14.83 2.59 -24.36
N LEU A 20 -16.10 2.44 -24.73
CA LEU A 20 -16.60 1.25 -25.44
C LEU A 20 -15.85 0.98 -26.75
N LYS A 21 -15.56 2.04 -27.52
CA LYS A 21 -14.80 1.92 -28.77
C LYS A 21 -13.37 1.44 -28.52
N ARG A 22 -12.69 1.96 -27.50
CA ARG A 22 -11.31 1.57 -27.16
C ARG A 22 -11.24 0.13 -26.65
N SER A 23 -12.27 -0.32 -25.93
CA SER A 23 -12.40 -1.68 -25.43
C SER A 23 -12.95 -2.66 -26.48
N GLY A 24 -13.21 -2.22 -27.71
CA GLY A 24 -13.68 -3.08 -28.79
C GLY A 24 -15.12 -3.58 -28.63
N ARG A 25 -15.91 -3.08 -27.67
CA ARG A 25 -17.26 -3.58 -27.37
C ARG A 25 -18.26 -3.44 -28.52
N GLY A 26 -18.00 -2.53 -29.46
CA GLY A 26 -18.81 -2.39 -30.68
C GLY A 26 -18.57 -3.47 -31.73
N HIS A 27 -17.53 -4.29 -31.57
CA HIS A 27 -17.18 -5.41 -32.46
C HIS A 27 -17.51 -6.77 -31.86
N ASP A 28 -18.02 -6.82 -30.62
CA ASP A 28 -18.47 -8.06 -30.00
C ASP A 28 -19.78 -8.52 -30.66
N SER A 29 -19.74 -9.66 -31.35
CA SER A 29 -20.90 -10.25 -32.02
C SER A 29 -21.78 -11.08 -31.08
N THR A 30 -21.29 -11.34 -29.87
CA THR A 30 -21.92 -12.24 -28.89
C THR A 30 -22.64 -11.48 -27.78
N GLN A 31 -22.15 -10.30 -27.39
CA GLN A 31 -22.72 -9.51 -26.31
C GLN A 31 -22.96 -8.06 -26.75
N LEU A 32 -24.09 -7.50 -26.34
CA LEU A 32 -24.37 -6.08 -26.57
C LEU A 32 -23.43 -5.22 -25.71
N ALA A 33 -23.13 -4.01 -26.18
CA ALA A 33 -22.34 -3.05 -25.40
C ALA A 33 -22.98 -2.72 -24.02
N SER A 34 -24.31 -2.79 -23.91
CA SER A 34 -25.05 -2.63 -22.65
C SER A 34 -24.87 -3.80 -21.67
N GLN A 35 -24.33 -4.93 -22.13
CA GLN A 35 -24.05 -6.14 -21.35
C GLN A 35 -22.56 -6.29 -20.99
N THR A 36 -21.76 -5.25 -21.24
CA THR A 36 -20.34 -5.21 -20.86
C THR A 36 -20.18 -5.51 -19.38
N LEU A 37 -19.32 -6.48 -19.07
CA LEU A 37 -19.13 -7.00 -17.72
C LEU A 37 -18.36 -6.01 -16.84
N PRO A 38 -18.50 -6.12 -15.51
CA PRO A 38 -17.72 -5.30 -14.59
C PRO A 38 -16.22 -5.38 -14.88
N GLY A 39 -15.56 -4.23 -15.01
CA GLY A 39 -14.12 -4.14 -15.25
C GLY A 39 -13.63 -4.53 -16.64
N GLU A 40 -14.50 -4.96 -17.55
CA GLU A 40 -14.11 -5.46 -18.88
C GLU A 40 -13.44 -4.38 -19.77
N CYS A 41 -13.74 -3.10 -19.53
CA CYS A 41 -13.13 -1.97 -20.23
C CYS A 41 -11.85 -1.43 -19.57
N ALA A 42 -11.41 -2.01 -18.46
CA ALA A 42 -10.18 -1.59 -17.79
C ALA A 42 -8.94 -2.18 -18.51
N LEU A 43 -7.90 -1.36 -18.65
CA LEU A 43 -6.63 -1.80 -19.21
C LEU A 43 -5.83 -2.51 -18.12
N LEU A 44 -5.58 -3.81 -18.31
CA LEU A 44 -4.80 -4.62 -17.39
C LEU A 44 -3.31 -4.25 -17.47
N CYS A 45 -2.62 -4.34 -16.33
CA CYS A 45 -1.17 -4.17 -16.29
C CYS A 45 -0.50 -5.37 -16.99
N PRO A 46 0.21 -5.20 -18.12
CA PRO A 46 0.75 -6.31 -18.90
C PRO A 46 1.91 -7.05 -18.20
N ALA A 47 2.53 -6.41 -17.20
CA ALA A 47 3.62 -6.98 -16.41
C ALA A 47 3.15 -7.66 -15.12
N CYS A 48 1.86 -7.58 -14.76
CA CYS A 48 1.31 -8.42 -13.70
C CYS A 48 1.22 -9.88 -14.17
N PRO A 49 1.25 -10.85 -13.24
CA PRO A 49 1.00 -12.25 -13.56
C PRO A 49 -0.44 -12.45 -14.04
N HIS A 50 -0.60 -13.05 -15.22
CA HIS A 50 -1.87 -13.37 -15.85
C HIS A 50 -1.83 -14.82 -16.36
N PRO A 51 -2.57 -15.74 -15.72
CA PRO A 51 -2.70 -17.11 -16.20
C PRO A 51 -3.17 -17.14 -17.66
N ASN A 52 -2.59 -18.02 -18.47
CA ASN A 52 -2.87 -18.18 -19.91
C ASN A 52 -2.53 -16.96 -20.80
N ILE A 53 -1.86 -15.93 -20.28
CA ILE A 53 -1.42 -14.76 -21.06
C ILE A 53 0.10 -14.60 -21.00
N ASN A 54 0.68 -14.56 -19.80
CA ASN A 54 2.12 -14.30 -19.63
C ASN A 54 2.79 -15.12 -18.52
N LEU A 55 2.07 -16.08 -17.93
CA LEU A 55 2.66 -17.09 -17.05
C LEU A 55 3.04 -18.35 -17.83
N PRO A 56 4.12 -19.05 -17.45
CA PRO A 56 4.50 -20.32 -18.06
C PRO A 56 3.51 -21.43 -17.68
N ASP A 57 3.43 -22.49 -18.48
CA ASP A 57 2.65 -23.68 -18.12
C ASP A 57 3.19 -24.32 -16.82
N GLY A 58 2.30 -24.81 -15.96
CA GLY A 58 2.67 -25.43 -14.68
C GLY A 58 3.14 -24.44 -13.60
N TRP A 59 2.88 -23.13 -13.78
CA TRP A 59 3.16 -22.11 -12.76
C TRP A 59 2.45 -22.41 -11.42
N GLU A 60 1.35 -23.17 -11.46
CA GLU A 60 0.59 -23.61 -10.29
C GLU A 60 1.37 -24.59 -9.40
N ASP A 61 2.34 -25.31 -9.97
CA ASP A 61 3.14 -26.35 -9.32
C ASP A 61 4.48 -25.80 -8.80
N GLU A 62 4.69 -24.48 -8.88
CA GLU A 62 5.87 -23.80 -8.35
C GLU A 62 6.03 -24.11 -6.85
N PRO A 63 7.24 -24.52 -6.39
CA PRO A 63 7.48 -24.84 -4.99
C PRO A 63 7.06 -23.70 -4.03
N PRO A 64 6.60 -24.02 -2.81
CA PRO A 64 6.20 -23.01 -1.83
C PRO A 64 7.26 -21.96 -1.55
N GLU A 65 8.54 -22.32 -1.68
CA GLU A 65 9.69 -21.44 -1.47
C GLU A 65 9.84 -20.40 -2.57
N THR A 66 9.35 -20.65 -3.80
CA THR A 66 9.54 -19.78 -4.98
C THR A 66 8.24 -19.28 -5.60
N GLN A 67 7.07 -19.73 -5.13
CA GLN A 67 5.74 -19.30 -5.60
C GLN A 67 5.55 -17.77 -5.71
N TYR A 68 6.31 -16.97 -4.95
CA TYR A 68 6.26 -15.51 -4.96
C TYR A 68 6.65 -14.90 -6.32
N ILE A 69 7.37 -15.63 -7.18
CA ILE A 69 7.75 -15.14 -8.51
C ILE A 69 6.52 -14.87 -9.38
N HIS A 70 5.47 -15.69 -9.24
CA HIS A 70 4.17 -15.55 -9.92
C HIS A 70 3.16 -14.72 -9.10
N GLY A 71 3.62 -14.08 -8.02
CA GLY A 71 2.78 -13.41 -7.04
C GLY A 71 2.18 -12.08 -7.50
N LEU A 72 0.90 -11.85 -7.19
CA LEU A 72 0.24 -10.57 -7.42
C LEU A 72 0.49 -9.62 -6.24
N ASN A 73 1.00 -8.45 -6.53
CA ASN A 73 1.31 -7.44 -5.52
C ASN A 73 0.28 -6.32 -5.62
N LEU A 74 -0.49 -6.15 -4.55
CA LEU A 74 -1.58 -5.18 -4.44
C LEU A 74 -1.20 -4.10 -3.43
N ALA A 75 -1.61 -2.87 -3.71
CA ALA A 75 -1.48 -1.76 -2.77
C ALA A 75 -2.82 -1.04 -2.63
N LEU A 76 -3.20 -0.76 -1.40
CA LEU A 76 -4.46 -0.14 -1.01
C LEU A 76 -4.18 1.21 -0.38
N ASP A 77 -5.01 2.20 -0.69
CA ASP A 77 -4.96 3.53 -0.07
C ASP A 77 -6.26 4.32 -0.34
N CYS A 78 -6.51 5.35 0.47
CA CYS A 78 -7.59 6.30 0.34
C CYS A 78 -7.10 7.71 -0.01
N ASN A 79 -7.76 8.34 -0.97
CA ASN A 79 -7.51 9.72 -1.38
C ASN A 79 -8.66 10.66 -0.99
N PHE A 80 -8.43 11.48 0.03
CA PHE A 80 -9.39 12.47 0.54
C PHE A 80 -9.42 13.81 -0.21
N ARG A 81 -8.67 13.96 -1.30
CA ARG A 81 -8.71 15.18 -2.15
C ARG A 81 -9.75 15.08 -3.26
N LEU A 82 -10.14 13.87 -3.67
CA LEU A 82 -11.14 13.60 -4.70
C LEU A 82 -12.57 13.62 -4.15
N LYS A 83 -12.92 14.70 -3.46
CA LYS A 83 -14.25 14.92 -2.87
C LYS A 83 -15.32 15.12 -3.94
N GLN A 84 -16.57 14.89 -3.57
CA GLN A 84 -17.75 15.24 -4.38
C GLN A 84 -18.79 15.96 -3.53
N LYS A 85 -19.22 17.14 -3.95
CA LYS A 85 -20.31 17.87 -3.31
C LYS A 85 -21.66 17.23 -3.63
N LYS A 86 -22.63 17.37 -2.73
CA LYS A 86 -24.00 16.90 -2.91
C LYS A 86 -24.79 17.86 -3.80
N VAL A 87 -24.43 17.94 -5.08
CA VAL A 87 -25.00 18.89 -6.06
C VAL A 87 -26.07 18.27 -6.99
N SER A 88 -26.13 16.93 -7.07
CA SER A 88 -27.05 16.19 -7.94
C SER A 88 -27.39 14.81 -7.34
N ASN A 89 -28.08 13.95 -8.10
CA ASN A 89 -28.44 12.58 -7.76
C ASN A 89 -28.46 11.68 -9.01
N GLU A 90 -28.52 10.35 -8.81
CA GLU A 90 -28.52 9.36 -9.91
C GLU A 90 -29.63 9.52 -10.93
N LYS A 91 -30.81 10.01 -10.52
CA LYS A 91 -31.93 10.20 -11.44
C LYS A 91 -31.63 11.33 -12.43
N ALA A 92 -30.94 12.37 -11.97
CA ALA A 92 -30.60 13.53 -12.79
C ALA A 92 -29.30 13.35 -13.59
N ASP A 93 -28.33 12.61 -13.05
CA ASP A 93 -27.04 12.35 -13.69
C ASP A 93 -26.58 10.90 -13.42
N PRO A 94 -27.17 9.93 -14.14
CA PRO A 94 -26.84 8.51 -13.98
C PRO A 94 -25.47 8.19 -14.59
N GLY A 95 -24.75 7.24 -13.99
CA GLY A 95 -23.52 6.69 -14.61
C GLY A 95 -23.83 5.87 -15.87
N LEU A 96 -23.00 6.03 -16.90
CA LEU A 96 -23.09 5.28 -18.15
C LEU A 96 -22.21 4.03 -18.13
N ASN A 97 -21.02 4.11 -17.52
CA ASN A 97 -20.09 2.97 -17.43
C ASN A 97 -20.66 1.83 -16.57
N LYS A 98 -21.37 2.16 -15.48
CA LYS A 98 -22.00 1.20 -14.55
C LYS A 98 -21.05 0.08 -14.11
N GLY A 99 -19.83 0.44 -13.71
CA GLY A 99 -18.84 -0.52 -13.24
C GLY A 99 -18.07 -1.26 -14.34
N CYS A 100 -18.23 -0.94 -15.62
CA CYS A 100 -17.49 -1.67 -16.66
C CYS A 100 -15.98 -1.36 -16.73
N ALA A 101 -15.43 -0.46 -15.89
CA ALA A 101 -14.04 -0.02 -15.94
C ALA A 101 -13.33 -0.07 -14.56
N TYR A 102 -12.90 1.05 -13.99
CA TYR A 102 -12.07 1.08 -12.78
C TYR A 102 -12.89 1.29 -11.52
N ILE A 103 -13.95 2.10 -11.60
CA ILE A 103 -14.87 2.31 -10.49
C ILE A 103 -15.84 1.14 -10.38
N VAL A 104 -16.14 0.71 -9.15
CA VAL A 104 -17.10 -0.37 -8.88
C VAL A 104 -18.51 -0.07 -9.36
N GLU A 105 -19.29 -1.11 -9.63
CA GLU A 105 -20.73 -0.96 -9.88
C GLU A 105 -21.43 -0.43 -8.62
N ASP A 106 -22.12 0.69 -8.80
CA ASP A 106 -22.53 1.55 -7.70
C ASP A 106 -23.82 1.11 -7.03
N ILE A 107 -24.75 0.49 -7.76
CA ILE A 107 -26.00 -0.02 -7.16
C ILE A 107 -25.65 -1.15 -6.19
N ALA A 108 -24.83 -2.11 -6.62
CA ALA A 108 -24.32 -3.21 -5.81
C ALA A 108 -23.48 -2.69 -4.63
N PHE A 109 -22.60 -1.71 -4.87
CA PHE A 109 -21.77 -1.15 -3.82
C PHE A 109 -22.60 -0.42 -2.76
N ARG A 110 -23.58 0.40 -3.14
CA ARG A 110 -24.46 1.07 -2.16
C ARG A 110 -25.29 0.08 -1.35
N LYS A 111 -25.84 -0.94 -2.00
CA LYS A 111 -26.57 -2.00 -1.30
C LYS A 111 -25.68 -2.71 -0.28
N PHE A 112 -24.41 -2.93 -0.62
CA PHE A 112 -23.42 -3.44 0.32
C PHE A 112 -23.20 -2.47 1.50
N LEU A 113 -23.04 -1.18 1.23
CA LEU A 113 -22.82 -0.16 2.27
C LEU A 113 -23.99 -0.02 3.25
N GLU A 114 -25.23 -0.23 2.80
CA GLU A 114 -26.43 -0.22 3.67
C GLU A 114 -26.31 -1.23 4.81
N GLY A 115 -25.77 -2.42 4.53
CA GLY A 115 -25.53 -3.46 5.54
C GLY A 115 -24.42 -3.13 6.55
N HIS A 116 -23.56 -2.15 6.25
CA HIS A 116 -22.37 -1.81 7.03
C HIS A 116 -22.48 -0.41 7.65
N ALA A 117 -23.62 0.29 7.52
CA ALA A 117 -23.76 1.70 7.87
C ALA A 117 -23.42 2.05 9.34
N ASN A 118 -23.62 1.09 10.25
CA ASN A 118 -23.40 1.26 11.69
C ASN A 118 -22.04 0.71 12.16
N GLU A 119 -21.20 0.23 11.25
CA GLU A 119 -19.86 -0.25 11.61
C GLU A 119 -18.99 0.92 12.09
N VAL A 120 -18.30 0.67 13.20
CA VAL A 120 -17.36 1.61 13.80
C VAL A 120 -16.00 0.95 13.78
N GLU A 121 -15.04 1.63 13.16
CA GLU A 121 -13.69 1.13 13.10
C GLU A 121 -13.03 1.19 14.49
N PRO A 122 -12.24 0.17 14.85
CA PRO A 122 -11.50 0.20 16.09
C PRO A 122 -10.52 1.37 16.08
N LYS A 123 -10.35 2.02 17.24
CA LYS A 123 -9.32 3.06 17.37
C LYS A 123 -7.96 2.46 17.10
N SER A 124 -7.14 3.18 16.35
CA SER A 124 -5.77 2.75 16.09
C SER A 124 -4.99 2.59 17.40
N THR A 125 -4.33 1.45 17.55
CA THR A 125 -3.38 1.17 18.63
C THR A 125 -1.94 1.55 18.25
N CYS A 126 -1.72 2.05 17.03
CA CYS A 126 -0.41 2.50 16.53
C CYS A 126 -0.15 3.98 16.83
N SER A 127 1.11 4.32 17.07
CA SER A 127 1.62 5.55 17.71
C SER A 127 1.29 6.88 17.00
N GLN A 128 1.16 6.93 15.68
CA GLN A 128 0.98 8.20 14.93
C GLN A 128 -0.26 8.27 14.03
N HIS A 129 -1.23 7.36 14.21
CA HIS A 129 -2.46 7.34 13.41
C HIS A 129 -3.56 8.27 13.97
N ASP A 130 -3.21 9.31 14.73
CA ASP A 130 -4.20 10.30 15.22
C ASP A 130 -4.91 11.03 14.08
N THR A 131 -4.30 11.13 12.90
CA THR A 131 -4.96 11.68 11.70
C THR A 131 -6.11 10.79 11.20
N MET A 132 -5.98 9.47 11.32
CA MET A 132 -7.04 8.50 11.01
C MET A 132 -8.19 8.63 12.03
N ASN A 133 -7.83 8.73 13.32
CA ASN A 133 -8.80 8.97 14.39
C ASN A 133 -9.56 10.29 14.19
N LEU A 134 -8.95 11.32 13.60
CA LEU A 134 -9.58 12.61 13.28
C LEU A 134 -10.44 12.57 12.01
N ALA A 135 -10.07 11.77 11.00
CA ALA A 135 -10.84 11.59 9.77
C ALA A 135 -12.21 10.92 10.02
N ASP A 136 -12.31 10.13 11.09
CA ASP A 136 -13.57 9.50 11.54
C ASP A 136 -14.55 10.45 12.25
N ILE A 137 -14.15 11.67 12.59
CA ILE A 137 -14.93 12.51 13.53
C ILE A 137 -15.93 13.44 12.82
N ARG A 138 -15.79 13.73 11.52
CA ARG A 138 -16.70 14.68 10.84
C ARG A 138 -17.32 14.11 9.56
N PRO A 139 -18.62 13.79 9.55
CA PRO A 139 -19.32 13.63 8.29
C PRO A 139 -19.21 14.94 7.52
N GLY A 140 -18.68 14.89 6.29
CA GLY A 140 -18.51 16.09 5.49
C GLY A 140 -19.87 16.63 5.07
N GLN A 141 -20.41 17.57 5.87
CA GLN A 141 -21.64 18.28 5.53
C GLN A 141 -21.49 18.89 4.13
N GLY A 142 -22.47 18.62 3.26
CA GLY A 142 -22.48 19.10 1.87
C GLY A 142 -21.72 18.22 0.87
N TYR A 143 -21.14 17.09 1.29
CA TYR A 143 -20.45 16.14 0.40
C TYR A 143 -21.23 14.83 0.24
N ALA A 144 -21.26 14.32 -0.99
CA ALA A 144 -21.75 12.98 -1.32
C ALA A 144 -20.64 11.92 -1.18
N ALA A 145 -19.39 12.31 -1.45
CA ALA A 145 -18.19 11.50 -1.24
C ALA A 145 -17.07 12.38 -0.66
N LEU A 146 -16.33 11.87 0.32
CA LEU A 146 -15.18 12.54 0.95
C LEU A 146 -13.85 12.25 0.25
N GLY A 147 -13.85 11.34 -0.71
CA GLY A 147 -12.66 10.85 -1.37
C GLY A 147 -12.94 9.59 -2.15
N VAL A 148 -11.88 8.92 -2.58
CA VAL A 148 -11.93 7.62 -3.25
C VAL A 148 -10.94 6.65 -2.61
N GLY A 149 -11.34 5.40 -2.44
CA GLY A 149 -10.45 4.29 -2.08
C GLY A 149 -10.00 3.57 -3.34
N THR A 150 -8.79 3.01 -3.35
CA THR A 150 -8.30 2.25 -4.50
C THR A 150 -7.53 0.99 -4.12
N VAL A 151 -7.56 -0.03 -4.98
CA VAL A 151 -6.58 -1.12 -5.02
C VAL A 151 -5.82 -1.06 -6.36
N GLU A 152 -4.50 -1.09 -6.31
CA GLU A 152 -3.64 -1.01 -7.49
C GLU A 152 -2.61 -2.12 -7.55
N CYS A 153 -2.02 -2.32 -8.74
CA CYS A 153 -0.77 -3.06 -8.86
C CYS A 153 0.36 -2.31 -8.15
N ALA A 154 0.91 -2.89 -7.08
CA ALA A 154 1.99 -2.30 -6.30
C ALA A 154 3.34 -2.23 -7.04
N ARG A 155 3.60 -3.16 -7.99
CA ARG A 155 4.87 -3.22 -8.73
C ARG A 155 4.97 -2.19 -9.86
N HIS A 156 3.86 -1.89 -10.52
CA HIS A 156 3.85 -1.11 -11.76
C HIS A 156 2.97 0.15 -11.68
N ASN A 157 2.44 0.47 -10.50
CA ASN A 157 1.48 1.56 -10.23
C ASN A 157 0.39 1.60 -11.31
N SER A 158 -0.35 0.50 -11.49
CA SER A 158 -1.41 0.43 -12.50
C SER A 158 -2.74 0.19 -11.81
N LYS A 159 -3.75 0.97 -12.17
CA LYS A 159 -5.12 0.81 -11.66
C LYS A 159 -5.64 -0.56 -12.07
N ARG A 160 -6.38 -1.22 -11.17
CA ARG A 160 -6.99 -2.53 -11.46
C ARG A 160 -8.48 -2.35 -11.82
N PRO A 161 -9.10 -3.33 -12.50
CA PRO A 161 -10.52 -3.29 -12.81
C PRO A 161 -11.38 -3.34 -11.55
N ASN A 162 -12.46 -2.55 -11.48
CA ASN A 162 -13.39 -2.50 -10.34
C ASN A 162 -12.75 -2.26 -8.97
N THR A 163 -11.68 -1.48 -8.90
CA THR A 163 -10.95 -1.28 -7.65
C THR A 163 -11.03 0.12 -7.08
N VAL A 164 -11.84 1.01 -7.64
CA VAL A 164 -12.05 2.35 -7.12
C VAL A 164 -13.46 2.48 -6.58
N CYS A 165 -13.61 2.99 -5.36
CA CYS A 165 -14.91 3.28 -4.77
C CYS A 165 -14.95 4.66 -4.12
N ASP A 166 -16.12 5.26 -4.08
CA ASP A 166 -16.32 6.47 -3.29
C ASP A 166 -16.33 6.18 -1.80
N ILE A 167 -15.74 7.09 -1.02
CA ILE A 167 -15.66 7.00 0.43
C ILE A 167 -16.68 7.93 1.07
N GLN A 168 -17.49 7.40 1.98
CA GLN A 168 -18.56 8.14 2.64
C GLN A 168 -18.07 8.85 3.91
N LYS A 169 -17.14 8.22 4.62
CA LYS A 169 -16.60 8.67 5.91
C LYS A 169 -15.28 7.96 6.15
N GLY A 170 -14.25 8.68 6.63
CA GLY A 170 -12.98 8.11 7.07
C GLY A 170 -12.38 7.11 6.09
N GLU A 171 -11.56 6.20 6.57
CA GLU A 171 -11.09 5.06 5.79
C GLU A 171 -11.76 3.79 6.32
N ARG A 172 -12.99 3.53 5.84
CA ARG A 172 -13.79 2.40 6.29
C ARG A 172 -13.25 1.08 5.75
N TYR A 173 -13.13 0.10 6.63
CA TYR A 173 -12.58 -1.21 6.31
C TYR A 173 -13.49 -1.98 5.36
N CYS A 174 -14.81 -1.78 5.46
CA CYS A 174 -15.78 -2.37 4.54
C CYS A 174 -15.56 -1.91 3.09
N ASN A 175 -15.23 -0.63 2.86
CA ASN A 175 -14.98 -0.09 1.53
C ASN A 175 -13.76 -0.78 0.90
N MET A 176 -12.64 -0.83 1.64
CA MET A 176 -11.40 -1.43 1.19
C MET A 176 -11.50 -2.95 1.00
N SER A 177 -12.26 -3.63 1.87
CA SER A 177 -12.56 -5.07 1.75
C SER A 177 -13.44 -5.35 0.52
N TYR A 178 -14.38 -4.48 0.19
CA TYR A 178 -15.21 -4.63 -1.01
C TYR A 178 -14.36 -4.54 -2.28
N ILE A 179 -13.58 -3.47 -2.43
CA ILE A 179 -12.79 -3.25 -3.65
C ILE A 179 -11.68 -4.27 -3.84
N ILE A 180 -11.12 -4.86 -2.76
CA ILE A 180 -10.14 -5.94 -2.92
C ILE A 180 -10.80 -7.24 -3.40
N VAL A 181 -12.01 -7.57 -2.94
CA VAL A 181 -12.77 -8.71 -3.48
C VAL A 181 -13.09 -8.48 -4.95
N MET A 182 -13.57 -7.28 -5.31
CA MET A 182 -13.86 -6.93 -6.70
C MET A 182 -12.62 -7.01 -7.61
N SER A 183 -11.46 -6.56 -7.11
CA SER A 183 -10.14 -6.64 -7.78
C SER A 183 -9.69 -8.07 -8.12
N LEU A 184 -10.15 -9.03 -7.32
CA LEU A 184 -9.73 -10.43 -7.33
C LEU A 184 -10.80 -11.37 -7.88
N LEU A 185 -11.92 -10.84 -8.37
CA LEU A 185 -12.89 -11.63 -9.12
C LEU A 185 -12.19 -12.31 -10.29
N PHE A 186 -12.40 -13.62 -10.44
CA PHE A 186 -11.80 -14.45 -11.49
C PHE A 186 -10.27 -14.47 -11.49
N ASN A 187 -9.63 -14.18 -10.34
CA ASN A 187 -8.20 -14.39 -10.17
C ASN A 187 -7.94 -15.79 -9.57
N PHE A 188 -6.96 -16.50 -10.12
CA PHE A 188 -6.62 -17.88 -9.74
C PHE A 188 -5.21 -18.01 -9.17
N LEU A 189 -4.49 -16.90 -8.97
CA LEU A 189 -3.11 -16.92 -8.49
C LEU A 189 -3.05 -17.46 -7.05
N LYS A 190 -1.92 -18.07 -6.70
CA LYS A 190 -1.72 -18.67 -5.38
C LYS A 190 -0.96 -17.78 -4.39
N PHE A 191 -0.32 -16.70 -4.85
CA PHE A 191 0.44 -15.81 -3.97
C PHE A 191 0.00 -14.35 -4.12
N PHE A 192 -0.31 -13.70 -2.98
CA PHE A 192 -0.66 -12.30 -2.90
C PHE A 192 0.16 -11.57 -1.84
N LEU A 193 0.77 -10.46 -2.24
CA LEU A 193 1.36 -9.50 -1.32
C LEU A 193 0.46 -8.26 -1.28
N ILE A 194 -0.12 -7.96 -0.13
CA ILE A 194 -1.07 -6.85 0.05
C ILE A 194 -0.42 -5.78 0.92
N SER A 195 -0.18 -4.62 0.32
CA SER A 195 0.35 -3.43 0.99
C SER A 195 -0.77 -2.50 1.38
N TYR A 196 -0.81 -2.07 2.64
CA TYR A 196 -1.81 -1.12 3.11
C TYR A 196 -1.31 -0.39 4.36
N ASP A 197 -1.57 0.91 4.46
CA ASP A 197 -1.11 1.78 5.56
C ASP A 197 -1.50 1.24 6.92
N ILE A 198 -2.74 0.78 7.04
CA ILE A 198 -3.28 0.19 8.26
C ILE A 198 -3.43 -1.33 8.13
N ALA A 199 -2.59 -1.97 7.31
CA ALA A 199 -2.60 -3.43 7.13
C ALA A 199 -2.63 -4.17 8.48
N CYS A 200 -1.86 -3.70 9.46
CA CYS A 200 -1.75 -4.29 10.79
C CYS A 200 -3.04 -4.29 11.62
N GLN A 201 -4.00 -3.43 11.30
CA GLN A 201 -5.31 -3.34 11.97
C GLN A 201 -6.39 -3.96 11.10
N TRP A 202 -6.38 -3.61 9.82
CA TRP A 202 -7.35 -4.09 8.85
C TRP A 202 -7.32 -5.61 8.71
N TYR A 203 -6.15 -6.25 8.62
CA TYR A 203 -6.11 -7.69 8.32
C TYR A 203 -6.72 -8.59 9.42
N ILE A 204 -6.87 -8.11 10.66
CA ILE A 204 -7.28 -8.91 11.83
C ILE A 204 -8.63 -9.60 11.62
N CYS A 205 -9.65 -8.85 11.19
CA CYS A 205 -11.00 -9.38 10.88
C CYS A 205 -11.26 -9.45 9.37
N LEU A 206 -10.20 -9.52 8.55
CA LEU A 206 -10.36 -9.50 7.09
C LEU A 206 -11.08 -10.73 6.59
N MET A 207 -10.74 -11.92 7.06
CA MET A 207 -11.33 -13.17 6.56
C MET A 207 -12.85 -13.20 6.74
N GLU A 208 -13.35 -12.75 7.89
CA GLU A 208 -14.80 -12.62 8.16
C GLU A 208 -15.48 -11.67 7.16
N ARG A 209 -14.85 -10.53 6.87
CA ARG A 209 -15.35 -9.57 5.89
C ARG A 209 -15.30 -10.11 4.46
N LEU A 210 -14.25 -10.85 4.09
CA LEU A 210 -14.16 -11.46 2.77
C LEU A 210 -15.29 -12.49 2.59
N ILE A 211 -15.56 -13.31 3.60
CA ILE A 211 -16.66 -14.30 3.59
C ILE A 211 -18.02 -13.61 3.44
N SER A 212 -18.24 -12.47 4.12
CA SER A 212 -19.51 -11.73 4.02
C SER A 212 -19.73 -11.09 2.64
N ILE A 213 -18.67 -10.75 1.92
CA ILE A 213 -18.75 -10.15 0.58
C ILE A 213 -18.83 -11.24 -0.50
N SER A 214 -17.93 -12.22 -0.49
CA SER A 214 -17.88 -13.31 -1.47
C SER A 214 -17.14 -14.52 -0.92
N GLN A 215 -17.88 -15.61 -0.72
CA GLN A 215 -17.33 -16.91 -0.31
C GLN A 215 -16.37 -17.50 -1.37
N GLY A 216 -16.47 -17.05 -2.62
CA GLY A 216 -15.59 -17.48 -3.73
C GLY A 216 -14.32 -16.63 -3.88
N CYS A 217 -14.00 -15.75 -2.92
CA CYS A 217 -12.78 -14.94 -2.97
C CYS A 217 -11.52 -15.82 -2.93
N VAL A 218 -10.59 -15.64 -3.87
CA VAL A 218 -9.34 -16.43 -3.97
C VAL A 218 -8.48 -16.36 -2.70
N LEU A 219 -8.58 -15.26 -1.93
CA LEU A 219 -7.85 -15.09 -0.66
C LEU A 219 -8.36 -16.03 0.45
N LEU A 220 -9.55 -16.63 0.29
CA LEU A 220 -10.11 -17.61 1.23
C LEU A 220 -9.68 -19.04 0.92
N ASN A 221 -9.04 -19.28 -0.24
CA ASN A 221 -8.58 -20.62 -0.60
C ASN A 221 -7.40 -21.02 0.31
N PRO A 222 -7.44 -22.19 0.97
CA PRO A 222 -6.35 -22.68 1.80
C PRO A 222 -5.00 -22.83 1.08
N GLU A 223 -5.01 -23.01 -0.25
CA GLU A 223 -3.79 -23.08 -1.07
C GLU A 223 -3.20 -21.71 -1.39
N THR A 224 -3.93 -20.62 -1.10
CA THR A 224 -3.49 -19.26 -1.36
C THR A 224 -2.64 -18.74 -0.21
N VAL A 225 -1.41 -18.32 -0.52
CA VAL A 225 -0.54 -17.59 0.39
C VAL A 225 -0.80 -16.10 0.29
N VAL A 226 -1.22 -15.50 1.40
CA VAL A 226 -1.45 -14.05 1.51
C VAL A 226 -0.48 -13.47 2.53
N ARG A 227 0.29 -12.47 2.13
CA ARG A 227 1.21 -11.72 2.99
C ARG A 227 0.77 -10.26 3.05
N PHE A 228 0.73 -9.71 4.25
CA PHE A 228 0.37 -8.31 4.48
C PHE A 228 1.61 -7.51 4.87
N VAL A 229 1.74 -6.31 4.31
CA VAL A 229 2.86 -5.40 4.57
C VAL A 229 2.34 -3.98 4.70
N VAL A 230 3.07 -3.15 5.44
CA VAL A 230 2.82 -1.71 5.53
C VAL A 230 3.82 -1.02 4.60
N PRO A 231 3.40 -0.04 3.77
CA PRO A 231 4.31 0.68 2.90
C PRO A 231 5.50 1.28 3.66
N LYS A 232 6.69 1.23 3.05
CA LYS A 232 7.96 1.60 3.71
C LYS A 232 7.95 2.97 4.37
N PHE A 233 7.31 3.97 3.74
CA PHE A 233 7.23 5.33 4.28
C PHE A 233 6.33 5.44 5.52
N HIS A 234 5.27 4.62 5.62
CA HIS A 234 4.38 4.65 6.79
C HIS A 234 4.82 3.72 7.89
N LEU A 235 5.60 2.68 7.59
CA LEU A 235 6.06 1.71 8.58
C LEU A 235 6.61 2.35 9.88
N PRO A 236 7.44 3.42 9.85
CA PRO A 236 7.94 4.07 11.07
C PRO A 236 6.86 4.71 11.97
N ALA A 237 5.66 4.99 11.43
CA ALA A 237 4.53 5.55 12.17
C ALA A 237 3.77 4.49 13.01
N HIS A 238 4.19 3.22 12.92
CA HIS A 238 3.61 2.12 13.68
C HIS A 238 4.43 1.79 14.94
N ILE A 239 3.82 1.02 15.85
CA ILE A 239 4.52 0.49 17.01
C ILE A 239 5.60 -0.52 16.59
N PRO A 240 6.67 -0.71 17.38
CA PRO A 240 7.80 -1.59 17.02
C PRO A 240 7.39 -3.01 16.59
N ALA A 241 6.41 -3.61 17.28
CA ALA A 241 5.89 -4.93 16.94
C ALA A 241 5.30 -4.98 15.51
N CYS A 242 4.60 -3.92 15.10
CA CYS A 242 4.08 -3.80 13.73
C CYS A 242 5.19 -3.51 12.72
N CYS A 243 6.18 -2.69 13.08
CA CYS A 243 7.32 -2.39 12.22
C CYS A 243 8.05 -3.66 11.80
N ASN A 244 8.28 -4.59 12.74
CA ASN A 244 8.97 -5.83 12.44
C ASN A 244 8.08 -6.83 11.69
N ARG A 245 6.79 -6.92 12.06
CA ARG A 245 5.86 -7.91 11.47
C ARG A 245 5.43 -7.58 10.04
N PHE A 246 5.26 -6.30 9.71
CA PHE A 246 4.72 -5.85 8.42
C PHE A 246 5.78 -5.19 7.52
N ALA A 247 7.06 -5.33 7.86
CA ALA A 247 8.15 -4.85 7.02
C ALA A 247 8.28 -5.65 5.73
N PHE A 248 8.37 -4.95 4.60
CA PHE A 248 8.73 -5.56 3.31
C PHE A 248 10.01 -6.38 3.38
N MET A 249 11.06 -5.85 4.01
CA MET A 249 12.38 -6.49 4.03
C MET A 249 12.44 -7.77 4.87
N LEU A 250 11.48 -7.95 5.78
CA LEU A 250 11.38 -9.14 6.63
C LEU A 250 10.27 -10.09 6.16
N THR A 251 9.60 -9.79 5.03
CA THR A 251 8.50 -10.61 4.50
C THR A 251 8.99 -11.45 3.33
N PRO A 252 9.02 -12.79 3.44
CA PRO A 252 9.42 -13.67 2.35
C PRO A 252 8.58 -13.43 1.08
N GLY A 253 9.26 -13.32 -0.06
CA GLY A 253 8.64 -13.07 -1.36
C GLY A 253 8.20 -11.62 -1.63
N ALA A 254 8.34 -10.70 -0.66
CA ALA A 254 7.99 -9.29 -0.87
C ALA A 254 9.05 -8.51 -1.67
N GLY A 255 10.30 -8.97 -1.67
CA GLY A 255 11.43 -8.32 -2.31
C GLY A 255 11.65 -6.89 -1.78
N LEU A 256 12.27 -6.03 -2.61
CA LEU A 256 12.60 -4.66 -2.23
C LEU A 256 11.50 -3.63 -2.56
N GLY A 257 10.25 -4.07 -2.73
CA GLY A 257 9.10 -3.20 -2.96
C GLY A 257 8.92 -2.11 -1.91
N ASN A 258 8.20 -1.03 -2.24
CA ASN A 258 7.90 0.06 -1.30
C ASN A 258 6.43 0.12 -0.88
N GLY A 259 5.52 -0.52 -1.62
CA GLY A 259 4.09 -0.54 -1.31
C GLY A 259 3.34 0.76 -1.63
N LYS A 260 3.97 1.71 -2.33
CA LYS A 260 3.51 3.11 -2.50
C LYS A 260 2.80 3.44 -3.81
N ALA A 261 2.28 2.42 -4.48
CA ALA A 261 1.70 2.61 -5.80
C ALA A 261 0.55 3.64 -5.84
N PRO A 262 -0.44 3.58 -4.94
CA PRO A 262 -1.55 4.54 -4.92
C PRO A 262 -1.09 5.99 -4.73
N GLU A 263 -0.13 6.23 -3.83
CA GLU A 263 0.37 7.57 -3.51
C GLU A 263 1.07 8.23 -4.69
N HIS A 264 1.84 7.45 -5.47
CA HIS A 264 2.39 7.94 -6.74
C HIS A 264 1.27 8.27 -7.73
N GLY A 265 0.21 7.45 -7.78
CA GLY A 265 -0.97 7.67 -8.61
C GLY A 265 -1.76 8.93 -8.24
N TRP A 266 -1.79 9.30 -6.96
CA TRP A 266 -2.49 10.50 -6.48
C TRP A 266 -1.91 11.79 -7.04
N GLY A 267 -0.61 11.86 -7.32
CA GLY A 267 -0.01 13.03 -7.98
C GLY A 267 -0.70 13.35 -9.32
N GLU A 268 -1.13 12.32 -10.05
CA GLU A 268 -1.79 12.46 -11.36
C GLU A 268 -3.29 12.71 -11.24
N SER A 269 -3.97 12.14 -10.24
CA SER A 269 -5.42 12.28 -10.09
C SER A 269 -5.85 13.48 -9.25
N ASN A 270 -5.03 13.94 -8.30
CA ASN A 270 -5.36 15.08 -7.43
C ASN A 270 -5.75 16.37 -8.18
N PRO A 271 -5.11 16.73 -9.31
CA PRO A 271 -5.53 17.88 -10.12
C PRO A 271 -6.98 17.79 -10.63
N LEU A 272 -7.58 16.61 -10.67
CA LEU A 272 -8.98 16.42 -11.07
C LEU A 272 -9.97 16.85 -9.98
N GLY A 273 -9.52 16.95 -8.72
CA GLY A 273 -10.35 17.23 -7.55
C GLY A 273 -11.30 18.42 -7.75
N PRO A 274 -10.79 19.64 -8.05
CA PRO A 274 -11.64 20.82 -8.23
C PRO A 274 -12.73 20.65 -9.31
N SER A 275 -12.40 19.98 -10.42
CA SER A 275 -13.35 19.80 -11.53
C SER A 275 -14.39 18.72 -11.24
N THR A 276 -13.97 17.61 -10.65
CA THR A 276 -14.83 16.46 -10.35
C THR A 276 -15.70 16.69 -9.12
N GLN A 277 -15.29 17.59 -8.23
CA GLN A 277 -16.01 17.92 -7.00
C GLN A 277 -17.40 18.51 -7.25
N GLU A 278 -17.58 19.26 -8.33
CA GLU A 278 -18.85 19.91 -8.70
C GLU A 278 -19.69 19.08 -9.70
N MET A 279 -19.18 17.91 -10.13
CA MET A 279 -19.92 17.05 -11.06
C MET A 279 -21.00 16.25 -10.33
N GLY A 280 -22.10 15.95 -11.04
CA GLY A 280 -23.05 14.95 -10.59
C GLY A 280 -22.41 13.55 -10.50
N PRO A 281 -23.08 12.58 -9.86
CA PRO A 281 -22.47 11.29 -9.53
C PRO A 281 -22.11 10.46 -10.76
N GLY A 282 -22.96 10.38 -11.78
CA GLY A 282 -22.66 9.67 -13.03
C GLY A 282 -21.50 10.28 -13.79
N SER A 283 -21.60 11.58 -14.07
CA SER A 283 -20.58 12.35 -14.78
C SER A 283 -19.22 12.29 -14.08
N ARG A 284 -19.19 12.35 -12.74
CA ARG A 284 -17.94 12.26 -11.95
C ARG A 284 -17.28 10.90 -12.12
N ARG A 285 -18.00 9.81 -11.89
CA ARG A 285 -17.44 8.45 -11.98
C ARG A 285 -16.90 8.17 -13.37
N ASP A 286 -17.66 8.46 -14.41
CA ASP A 286 -17.24 8.20 -15.78
C ASP A 286 -16.08 9.11 -16.23
N THR A 287 -15.98 10.33 -15.65
CA THR A 287 -14.80 11.19 -15.83
C THR A 287 -13.55 10.55 -15.20
N LEU A 288 -13.64 10.12 -13.95
CA LEU A 288 -12.54 9.47 -13.23
C LEU A 288 -12.08 8.19 -13.93
N ASP A 289 -13.02 7.33 -14.35
CA ASP A 289 -12.71 6.13 -15.15
C ASP A 289 -11.93 6.46 -16.43
N GLY A 290 -12.31 7.54 -17.13
CA GLY A 290 -11.59 7.99 -18.31
C GLY A 290 -10.15 8.40 -18.02
N HIS A 291 -9.92 9.08 -16.89
CA HIS A 291 -8.57 9.48 -16.45
C HIS A 291 -7.73 8.30 -15.94
N PHE A 292 -8.31 7.36 -15.21
CA PHE A 292 -7.63 6.12 -14.82
C PHE A 292 -7.27 5.27 -16.04
N GLY A 293 -8.15 5.24 -17.05
CA GLY A 293 -7.88 4.63 -18.35
C GLY A 293 -6.71 5.26 -19.08
N ASP A 294 -6.65 6.59 -19.12
CA ASP A 294 -5.51 7.32 -19.70
C ASP A 294 -4.21 7.06 -18.93
N TYR A 295 -4.25 7.04 -17.59
CA TYR A 295 -3.10 6.74 -16.75
C TYR A 295 -2.52 5.35 -17.05
N ASN A 296 -3.36 4.31 -17.09
CA ASN A 296 -2.93 2.97 -17.45
C ASN A 296 -2.44 2.89 -18.90
N TRP A 297 -3.15 3.52 -19.84
CA TRP A 297 -2.73 3.57 -21.25
C TRP A 297 -1.34 4.17 -21.42
N ARG A 298 -1.09 5.36 -20.82
CA ARG A 298 0.22 6.03 -20.84
C ARG A 298 1.32 5.15 -20.28
N LYS A 299 1.04 4.39 -19.22
CA LYS A 299 2.00 3.42 -18.66
C LYS A 299 2.30 2.29 -19.62
N ILE A 300 1.26 1.68 -20.21
CA ILE A 300 1.40 0.56 -21.13
C ILE A 300 2.22 0.95 -22.37
N VAL A 301 1.87 2.06 -23.03
CA VAL A 301 2.58 2.48 -24.26
C VAL A 301 4.03 2.89 -23.99
N LYS A 302 4.30 3.45 -22.80
CA LYS A 302 5.66 3.83 -22.41
C LYS A 302 6.47 2.65 -21.88
N LEU A 303 5.85 1.53 -21.52
CA LEU A 303 6.54 0.40 -20.90
C LEU A 303 7.63 -0.16 -21.81
N GLY A 304 7.34 -0.39 -23.09
CA GLY A 304 8.34 -0.90 -24.04
C GLY A 304 9.51 0.06 -24.25
N ALA A 305 9.23 1.35 -24.44
CA ALA A 305 10.27 2.37 -24.58
C ALA A 305 11.09 2.52 -23.30
N PHE A 306 10.45 2.46 -22.12
CA PHE A 306 11.12 2.46 -20.82
C PHE A 306 12.03 1.23 -20.69
N LEU A 307 11.55 0.03 -20.99
CA LEU A 307 12.37 -1.18 -20.92
C LEU A 307 13.53 -1.16 -21.92
N SER A 308 13.35 -0.55 -23.10
CA SER A 308 14.40 -0.45 -24.13
C SER A 308 15.42 0.64 -23.83
N SER A 309 15.01 1.86 -23.49
CA SER A 309 15.93 2.97 -23.16
C SER A 309 16.67 2.72 -21.84
N THR A 310 15.98 2.05 -20.92
CA THR A 310 16.51 1.64 -19.62
C THR A 310 17.10 0.23 -19.71
N TRP A 311 17.17 -0.40 -20.89
CA TRP A 311 17.70 -1.76 -21.05
C TRP A 311 19.10 -1.85 -20.49
N CYS A 312 19.99 -0.93 -20.87
CA CYS A 312 21.33 -0.84 -20.33
C CYS A 312 21.31 -0.72 -18.79
N PHE A 313 20.46 0.14 -18.24
CA PHE A 313 20.36 0.31 -16.78
C PHE A 313 19.74 -0.90 -16.07
N MET A 314 18.79 -1.59 -16.69
CA MET A 314 18.16 -2.80 -16.17
C MET A 314 19.13 -3.99 -16.24
N THR A 315 19.87 -4.14 -17.35
CA THR A 315 20.97 -5.10 -17.44
C THR A 315 22.07 -4.74 -16.46
N CYS A 316 22.44 -3.47 -16.28
CA CYS A 316 23.38 -3.07 -15.25
C CYS A 316 22.85 -3.43 -13.86
N LYS A 317 21.57 -3.17 -13.55
CA LYS A 317 20.97 -3.58 -12.28
C LYS A 317 20.96 -5.08 -12.07
N MET A 318 20.70 -5.87 -13.12
CA MET A 318 20.79 -7.33 -13.03
C MET A 318 22.23 -7.79 -12.86
N THR A 319 23.18 -7.21 -13.59
CA THR A 319 24.61 -7.50 -13.46
C THR A 319 25.12 -7.11 -12.07
N THR A 320 24.77 -5.92 -11.58
CA THR A 320 25.06 -5.44 -10.22
C THR A 320 24.45 -6.37 -9.19
N ALA A 321 23.16 -6.69 -9.29
CA ALA A 321 22.55 -7.66 -8.38
C ALA A 321 23.26 -9.02 -8.41
N THR A 322 23.73 -9.47 -9.58
CA THR A 322 24.46 -10.74 -9.71
C THR A 322 25.89 -10.66 -9.18
N SER A 323 26.59 -9.53 -9.36
CA SER A 323 27.93 -9.31 -8.82
C SER A 323 27.89 -9.16 -7.30
N ASP A 324 26.94 -8.37 -6.81
CA ASP A 324 26.76 -8.06 -5.39
C ASP A 324 26.34 -9.31 -4.61
N VAL A 325 25.72 -10.31 -5.25
CA VAL A 325 25.46 -11.61 -4.61
C VAL A 325 26.76 -12.22 -4.09
N ALA A 326 27.86 -12.17 -4.84
CA ALA A 326 29.13 -12.71 -4.36
C ALA A 326 29.63 -11.94 -3.13
N GLU A 327 29.59 -10.60 -3.16
CA GLU A 327 30.00 -9.76 -2.04
C GLU A 327 29.10 -9.97 -0.80
N HIS A 328 27.78 -10.02 -0.98
CA HIS A 328 26.83 -10.27 0.10
C HIS A 328 26.99 -11.67 0.69
N VAL A 329 27.25 -12.69 -0.13
CA VAL A 329 27.51 -14.05 0.35
C VAL A 329 28.80 -14.09 1.18
N ILE A 330 29.87 -13.43 0.71
CA ILE A 330 31.13 -13.33 1.46
C ILE A 330 30.89 -12.61 2.79
N ALA A 331 30.27 -11.42 2.76
CA ALA A 331 29.99 -10.65 3.98
C ALA A 331 29.11 -11.42 4.97
N HIS A 332 28.12 -12.18 4.47
CA HIS A 332 27.28 -13.04 5.30
C HIS A 332 28.08 -14.18 5.94
N GLN A 333 28.93 -14.86 5.16
CA GLN A 333 29.79 -15.94 5.67
C GLN A 333 30.81 -15.42 6.68
N GLU A 334 31.44 -14.27 6.44
CA GLU A 334 32.36 -13.62 7.38
C GLU A 334 31.65 -13.26 8.69
N LEU A 335 30.43 -12.73 8.62
CA LEU A 335 29.59 -12.48 9.78
C LEU A 335 29.26 -13.78 10.53
N GLU A 336 28.82 -14.84 9.83
CA GLU A 336 28.51 -16.13 10.44
C GLU A 336 29.72 -16.74 11.17
N VAL A 337 30.92 -16.66 10.59
CA VAL A 337 32.16 -17.17 11.18
C VAL A 337 32.57 -16.38 12.43
N SER A 338 32.22 -15.09 12.50
CA SER A 338 32.51 -14.24 13.66
C SER A 338 31.61 -14.51 14.87
N LEU A 339 30.51 -15.24 14.68
CA LEU A 339 29.50 -15.53 15.70
C LEU A 339 29.63 -16.96 16.23
N GLN A 340 29.09 -17.22 17.42
CA GLN A 340 29.08 -18.58 17.96
C GLN A 340 28.12 -19.46 17.14
N SER A 341 28.60 -20.64 16.71
CA SER A 341 27.85 -21.56 15.85
C SER A 341 26.50 -21.99 16.44
N GLU A 342 26.44 -22.20 17.77
CA GLU A 342 25.20 -22.53 18.49
C GLU A 342 24.18 -21.38 18.43
N GLN A 343 24.64 -20.13 18.51
CA GLN A 343 23.76 -18.95 18.42
C GLN A 343 23.22 -18.79 16.99
N VAL A 344 24.06 -18.99 15.98
CA VAL A 344 23.64 -18.94 14.56
C VAL A 344 22.59 -20.01 14.27
N ALA A 345 22.82 -21.25 14.70
CA ALA A 345 21.86 -22.35 14.50
C ALA A 345 20.50 -22.06 15.16
N SER A 346 20.52 -21.63 16.43
CA SER A 346 19.32 -21.25 17.18
C SER A 346 18.55 -20.11 16.50
N TRP A 347 19.26 -19.09 16.01
CA TRP A 347 18.66 -17.97 15.31
C TRP A 347 18.04 -18.39 13.97
N GLN A 348 18.73 -19.21 13.17
CA GLN A 348 18.23 -19.70 11.89
C GLN A 348 16.95 -20.55 12.08
N GLU A 349 16.88 -21.36 13.14
CA GLU A 349 15.66 -22.10 13.49
C GLU A 349 14.51 -21.15 13.85
N ALA A 350 14.79 -20.10 14.64
CA ALA A 350 13.80 -19.10 15.00
C ALA A 350 13.27 -18.33 13.78
N VAL A 351 14.15 -17.94 12.85
CA VAL A 351 13.76 -17.27 11.57
C VAL A 351 12.87 -18.18 10.74
N LYS A 352 13.28 -19.44 10.49
CA LYS A 352 12.48 -20.40 9.72
C LYS A 352 11.12 -20.66 10.36
N ALA A 353 11.07 -20.77 11.69
CA ALA A 353 9.81 -20.97 12.42
C ALA A 353 8.88 -19.77 12.25
N TRP A 354 9.41 -18.55 12.34
CA TRP A 354 8.64 -17.30 12.20
C TRP A 354 8.16 -17.05 10.76
N GLU A 355 9.00 -17.27 9.75
CA GLU A 355 8.64 -17.10 8.34
C GLU A 355 7.52 -18.07 7.92
N LYS A 356 7.56 -19.30 8.44
CA LYS A 356 6.53 -20.31 8.23
C LYS A 356 5.25 -19.97 8.99
N ASP A 357 5.37 -19.54 10.23
CA ASP A 357 4.25 -19.22 11.11
C ASP A 357 4.52 -17.91 11.90
N PRO A 358 3.97 -16.77 11.44
CA PRO A 358 4.14 -15.48 12.11
C PRO A 358 3.52 -15.38 13.51
N SER A 359 2.88 -16.44 14.02
CA SER A 359 2.48 -16.53 15.44
C SER A 359 3.62 -16.96 16.38
N LYS A 360 4.72 -17.50 15.82
CA LYS A 360 5.93 -17.84 16.57
C LYS A 360 6.67 -16.56 17.02
N PRO A 361 7.56 -16.66 18.04
CA PRO A 361 8.38 -15.54 18.48
C PRO A 361 9.12 -14.91 17.29
N ASN A 362 9.04 -13.58 17.18
CA ASN A 362 9.70 -12.85 16.11
C ASN A 362 11.18 -12.64 16.48
N PRO A 363 12.14 -13.28 15.79
CA PRO A 363 13.54 -13.12 16.12
C PRO A 363 14.01 -11.66 15.92
N TYR A 364 13.41 -10.92 14.99
CA TYR A 364 13.78 -9.53 14.68
C TYR A 364 13.32 -8.51 15.74
N GLU A 365 12.53 -8.93 16.73
CA GLU A 365 12.14 -8.06 17.82
C GLU A 365 13.31 -7.86 18.79
N MET A 366 13.70 -6.60 19.00
CA MET A 366 14.75 -6.29 19.98
C MET A 366 14.22 -6.52 21.40
N VAL A 367 14.66 -7.62 22.02
CA VAL A 367 14.30 -7.99 23.40
C VAL A 367 15.17 -7.25 24.43
N VAL A 368 16.33 -6.74 24.01
CA VAL A 368 17.24 -5.99 24.88
C VAL A 368 16.64 -4.61 25.14
N LYS A 369 16.42 -4.29 26.42
CA LYS A 369 16.08 -2.93 26.83
C LYS A 369 17.27 -2.04 26.51
N THR A 370 17.17 -1.23 25.46
CA THR A 370 18.12 -0.16 25.21
C THR A 370 18.08 0.78 26.42
N PRO A 371 19.19 0.99 27.14
CA PRO A 371 19.22 1.93 28.24
C PRO A 371 18.90 3.33 27.70
N THR A 372 18.09 4.09 28.45
CA THR A 372 17.82 5.48 28.09
C THR A 372 19.11 6.29 28.19
N GLN A 373 19.22 7.40 27.46
CA GLN A 373 20.35 8.33 27.60
C GLN A 373 20.56 8.71 29.08
N ALA A 374 19.47 8.96 29.82
CA ALA A 374 19.52 9.20 31.26
C ALA A 374 20.03 8.00 32.08
N ALA A 375 19.69 6.77 31.71
CA ALA A 375 20.20 5.57 32.38
C ALA A 375 21.70 5.38 32.11
N ILE A 376 22.16 5.63 30.88
CA ILE A 376 23.59 5.63 30.53
C ILE A 376 24.33 6.73 31.31
N GLN A 377 23.81 7.96 31.31
CA GLN A 377 24.41 9.09 32.05
C GLN A 377 24.50 8.79 33.55
N LYS A 378 23.45 8.20 34.12
CA LYS A 378 23.46 7.76 35.52
C LYS A 378 24.54 6.71 35.76
N GLN A 379 24.65 5.70 34.91
CA GLN A 379 25.67 4.67 35.04
C GLN A 379 27.09 5.28 34.96
N LEU A 380 27.33 6.18 34.01
CA LEU A 380 28.62 6.86 33.87
C LEU A 380 28.95 7.72 35.10
N ALA A 381 27.96 8.42 35.66
CA ALA A 381 28.14 9.20 36.89
C ALA A 381 28.46 8.32 38.11
N GLU A 382 27.82 7.15 38.22
CA GLU A 382 28.10 6.15 39.26
C GLU A 382 29.52 5.56 39.11
N GLU A 383 29.96 5.27 37.87
CA GLU A 383 31.31 4.80 37.57
C GLU A 383 32.37 5.87 37.88
N GLU A 384 32.13 7.14 37.53
CA GLU A 384 33.00 8.27 37.84
C GLU A 384 33.10 8.53 39.36
N ALA A 385 31.97 8.47 40.08
CA ALA A 385 31.95 8.60 41.54
C ALA A 385 32.79 7.50 42.20
N LYS A 386 32.66 6.25 41.75
CA LYS A 386 33.46 5.13 42.24
C LYS A 386 34.95 5.28 41.91
N ALA A 387 35.28 5.76 40.71
CA ALA A 387 36.68 5.99 40.34
C ALA A 387 37.31 7.08 41.22
N LEU A 388 36.53 8.12 41.56
CA LEU A 388 36.94 9.19 42.47
C LEU A 388 37.21 8.66 43.89
N GLU A 389 36.35 7.76 44.40
CA GLU A 389 36.56 7.06 45.69
C GLU A 389 37.84 6.20 45.68
N GLU A 390 38.19 5.61 44.53
CA GLU A 390 39.45 4.88 44.32
C GLU A 390 40.66 5.79 44.08
N GLY A 391 40.50 7.12 44.16
CA GLY A 391 41.56 8.11 43.99
C GLY A 391 41.94 8.38 42.53
N LYS A 392 41.15 7.91 41.56
CA LYS A 392 41.34 8.17 40.13
C LYS A 392 40.40 9.30 39.70
N ASN A 393 40.95 10.50 39.57
CA ASN A 393 40.21 11.65 39.05
C ASN A 393 40.47 11.81 37.55
N PHE A 394 39.41 11.67 36.75
CA PHE A 394 39.44 11.85 35.29
C PHE A 394 38.76 13.15 34.84
N SER A 395 38.35 14.02 35.77
CA SER A 395 37.73 15.30 35.46
C SER A 395 38.68 16.20 34.67
N LEU A 396 38.14 16.86 33.65
CA LEU A 396 38.89 17.76 32.78
C LEU A 396 39.13 19.12 33.45
N THR A 397 38.20 19.53 34.31
CA THR A 397 38.27 20.69 35.20
C THR A 397 37.60 20.37 36.53
N ASP A 398 37.64 21.31 37.48
CA ASP A 398 36.95 21.16 38.78
C ASP A 398 35.41 21.01 38.65
N GLU A 399 34.85 21.36 37.50
CA GLU A 399 33.40 21.40 37.25
C GLU A 399 32.93 20.44 36.13
N VAL A 400 33.85 19.86 35.35
CA VAL A 400 33.50 19.09 34.14
C VAL A 400 34.15 17.70 34.16
N SER A 401 33.30 16.67 34.19
CA SER A 401 33.72 15.29 33.99
C SER A 401 33.65 14.88 32.51
N PRO A 402 34.37 13.83 32.10
CA PRO A 402 34.29 13.31 30.73
C PRO A 402 32.86 12.94 30.30
N SER A 403 32.07 12.36 31.21
CA SER A 403 30.68 12.02 30.95
C SER A 403 29.80 13.26 30.78
N SER A 404 29.99 14.30 31.60
CA SER A 404 29.22 15.54 31.50
C SER A 404 29.54 16.32 30.22
N LEU A 405 30.83 16.35 29.81
CA LEU A 405 31.24 16.96 28.55
C LEU A 405 30.60 16.24 27.34
N THR A 406 30.60 14.91 27.34
CA THR A 406 30.01 14.11 26.27
C THR A 406 28.50 14.32 26.19
N ALA A 407 27.81 14.34 27.33
CA ALA A 407 26.39 14.66 27.39
C ALA A 407 26.08 16.05 26.83
N SER A 408 26.88 17.05 27.22
CA SER A 408 26.73 18.43 26.77
C SER A 408 26.97 18.55 25.25
N GLY A 409 27.92 17.80 24.71
CA GLY A 409 28.18 17.73 23.27
C GLY A 409 27.00 17.16 22.47
N ILE A 410 26.37 16.10 22.97
CA ILE A 410 25.18 15.49 22.35
C ILE A 410 23.99 16.47 22.39
N ASP A 411 23.79 17.15 23.53
CA ASP A 411 22.71 18.12 23.68
C ASP A 411 22.90 19.32 22.73
N LEU A 412 24.13 19.82 22.59
CA LEU A 412 24.48 20.89 21.64
C LEU A 412 24.26 20.47 20.17
N GLU A 413 24.64 19.25 19.80
CA GLU A 413 24.40 18.72 18.45
C GLU A 413 22.90 18.66 18.13
N PHE A 414 22.10 18.21 19.11
CA PHE A 414 20.64 18.17 18.98
C PHE A 414 20.05 19.58 18.81
N GLU A 415 20.49 20.56 19.61
CA GLU A 415 20.06 21.96 19.48
C GLU A 415 20.44 22.56 18.11
N GLN A 416 21.64 22.29 17.60
CA GLN A 416 22.08 22.73 16.27
C GLN A 416 21.24 22.10 15.16
N TYR A 417 20.91 20.82 15.28
CA TYR A 417 20.05 20.12 14.33
C TYR A 417 18.65 20.74 14.27
N VAL A 418 18.03 21.02 15.42
CA VAL A 418 16.72 21.67 15.50
C VAL A 418 16.75 23.07 14.87
N PHE A 419 17.80 23.86 15.13
CA PHE A 419 17.98 25.17 14.51
C PHE A 419 18.13 25.10 12.98
N SER A 420 18.80 24.07 12.46
CA SER A 420 19.01 23.91 11.01
C SER A 420 17.74 23.57 10.22
N LEU A 421 16.76 22.94 10.87
CA LEU A 421 15.45 22.58 10.29
C LEU A 421 14.43 23.72 10.34
N HIS A 422 14.64 24.69 11.23
CA HIS A 422 13.80 25.87 11.39
C HIS A 422 14.66 27.15 11.42
N PRO A 423 15.26 27.56 10.29
CA PRO A 423 15.87 28.87 10.22
C PRO A 423 14.76 29.93 10.35
N LEU A 424 14.95 30.87 11.27
CA LEU A 424 14.06 32.01 11.54
C LEU A 424 13.66 32.79 10.29
#